data_AF-A0A349ETF7-F1
#
_entry.id   AF-A0A349ETF7-F1
#
_cell.length_a   1.000
_cell.length_b   1.000
_cell.length_c   1.000
_cell.angle_alpha   90.00
_cell.angle_beta   90.00
_cell.angle_gamma   90.00
#
_symmetry.space_group_name_H-M   'P 1'
#
loop_
_entity.id
_entity.type
_entity.pdbx_description
1 polymer ?
#
loop_
_entity_poly.entity_id
_entity_poly.type
_entity_poly.pdbx_seq_one_letter_code
_entity_poly.pdbx_strand_id
1 'polypeptide(L)'
;SFSFTDNNLNLTSNNIELLNNTKFKEELNSLLGYFIRKNELFYSSRYKQTDMCLNSQYSYKDICQLLNYDSNLTSVLGGYRYNKETNTFPIFVNYEKNPNLNSTKYEDKFINKKIFSWESKKDRTIESKELSPLLNSKTNNVAIYLFVRKNNIDRGNEAKKFYFLGQLGVASTPKTVTKLIKENSKERKINYVDMQFYLYDELRQDIYDYLEANLAEEDPNENN
;
A
#
# COMPACT_ATOMS: atom_id res chain seq x y z
N SER A 1 -26.32 11.29 -5.16
CA SER A 1 -25.21 11.66 -4.25
C SER A 1 -24.99 13.15 -4.38
N PHE A 2 -24.68 13.84 -3.28
CA PHE A 2 -24.28 15.24 -3.32
C PHE A 2 -22.84 15.31 -3.85
N SER A 3 -22.59 16.07 -4.91
CA SER A 3 -21.24 16.31 -5.46
C SER A 3 -21.00 17.81 -5.53
N PHE A 4 -19.91 18.28 -4.92
CA PHE A 4 -19.58 19.70 -4.92
C PHE A 4 -19.06 20.18 -6.28
N THR A 5 -18.46 19.26 -7.04
CA THR A 5 -17.95 19.49 -8.38
C THR A 5 -18.51 18.47 -9.38
N ASP A 6 -18.46 18.80 -10.67
CA ASP A 6 -18.63 17.83 -11.74
C ASP A 6 -17.39 16.90 -11.85
N ASN A 7 -17.41 16.00 -12.83
CA ASN A 7 -16.30 15.08 -13.10
C ASN A 7 -15.03 15.78 -13.60
N ASN A 8 -15.12 17.06 -13.98
CA ASN A 8 -14.00 17.90 -14.41
C ASN A 8 -13.55 18.87 -13.30
N LEU A 9 -14.00 18.67 -12.07
CA LEU A 9 -13.71 19.52 -10.91
C LEU A 9 -14.32 20.94 -10.99
N ASN A 10 -15.26 21.20 -11.91
CA ASN A 10 -15.97 22.48 -11.96
C ASN A 10 -17.08 22.52 -10.91
N LEU A 11 -17.32 23.68 -10.31
CA LEU A 11 -18.46 23.88 -9.40
C LEU A 11 -19.78 23.72 -10.16
N THR A 12 -20.71 22.96 -9.60
CA THR A 12 -22.06 22.87 -10.16
C THR A 12 -22.83 24.16 -9.89
N SER A 13 -23.79 24.52 -10.76
CA SER A 13 -24.55 25.78 -10.67
C SER A 13 -25.20 25.99 -9.29
N ASN A 14 -25.76 24.93 -8.69
CA ASN A 14 -26.35 24.97 -7.35
C ASN A 14 -25.32 25.29 -6.25
N ASN A 15 -24.06 24.88 -6.43
CA ASN A 15 -23.00 25.14 -5.45
C ASN A 15 -22.43 26.56 -5.59
N ILE A 16 -22.53 27.18 -6.77
CA ILE A 16 -22.15 28.59 -6.97
C ILE A 16 -23.09 29.50 -6.16
N GLU A 17 -24.38 29.20 -6.11
CA GLU A 17 -25.33 29.94 -5.28
C GLU A 17 -25.06 29.78 -3.77
N LEU A 18 -24.66 28.58 -3.33
CA LEU A 18 -24.24 28.34 -1.93
C LEU A 18 -23.03 29.19 -1.54
N LEU A 19 -22.13 29.49 -2.48
CA LEU A 19 -21.01 30.40 -2.24
C LEU A 19 -21.48 31.85 -2.02
N ASN A 20 -22.72 32.25 -2.34
CA ASN A 20 -23.22 33.58 -1.98
C ASN A 20 -23.66 33.67 -0.51
N ASN A 21 -23.79 32.54 0.20
CA ASN A 21 -24.12 32.53 1.62
C ASN A 21 -22.87 32.74 2.49
N THR A 22 -22.86 33.84 3.25
CA THR A 22 -21.74 34.22 4.13
C THR A 22 -21.42 33.15 5.18
N LYS A 23 -22.43 32.59 5.84
CA LYS A 23 -22.22 31.56 6.87
C LYS A 23 -21.62 30.29 6.28
N PHE A 24 -22.10 29.87 5.10
CA PHE A 24 -21.52 28.73 4.38
C PHE A 24 -20.05 28.97 4.02
N LYS A 25 -19.71 30.16 3.51
CA LYS A 25 -18.30 30.53 3.23
C LYS A 25 -17.43 30.48 4.48
N GLU A 26 -17.91 30.98 5.61
CA GLU A 26 -17.16 30.95 6.88
C GLU A 26 -16.91 29.52 7.37
N GLU A 27 -17.92 28.65 7.31
CA GLU A 27 -17.79 27.24 7.66
C GLU A 27 -16.84 26.51 6.69
N LEU A 28 -16.97 26.75 5.38
CA LEU A 28 -16.09 26.18 4.36
C LEU A 28 -14.64 26.63 4.55
N ASN A 29 -14.40 27.92 4.77
CA ASN A 29 -13.06 28.45 5.04
C ASN A 29 -12.45 27.88 6.32
N SER A 30 -13.26 27.71 7.37
CA SER A 30 -12.82 27.08 8.61
C SER A 30 -12.40 25.63 8.39
N LEU A 31 -13.19 24.89 7.60
CA LEU A 31 -12.91 23.51 7.24
C LEU A 31 -11.67 23.38 6.36
N LEU A 32 -11.52 24.24 5.33
CA LEU A 32 -10.33 24.31 4.49
C LEU A 32 -9.09 24.64 5.31
N GLY A 33 -9.17 25.63 6.21
CA GLY A 33 -8.09 25.99 7.11
C GLY A 33 -7.68 24.83 8.03
N TYR A 34 -8.64 24.05 8.53
CA TYR A 34 -8.35 22.83 9.29
C TYR A 34 -7.60 21.79 8.44
N PHE A 35 -8.07 21.51 7.22
CA PHE A 35 -7.41 20.54 6.33
C PHE A 35 -6.01 20.98 5.90
N ILE A 36 -5.81 22.27 5.61
CA ILE A 36 -4.49 22.83 5.28
C ILE A 36 -3.54 22.65 6.46
N ARG A 37 -3.92 23.06 7.67
CA ARG A 37 -3.08 22.88 8.88
C ARG A 37 -2.79 21.42 9.16
N LYS A 38 -3.79 20.54 9.03
CA LYS A 38 -3.60 19.09 9.17
C LYS A 38 -2.61 18.56 8.13
N ASN A 39 -2.72 19.02 6.88
CA ASN A 39 -1.80 18.64 5.81
C ASN A 39 -0.37 19.12 6.09
N GLU A 40 -0.21 20.36 6.53
CA GLU A 40 1.10 20.91 6.92
C GLU A 40 1.72 20.16 8.09
N LEU A 41 0.91 19.76 9.08
CA LEU A 41 1.40 19.08 10.27
C LEU A 41 1.82 17.63 9.99
N PHE A 42 1.05 16.89 9.19
CA PHE A 42 1.24 15.45 9.02
C PHE A 42 1.82 15.03 7.66
N TYR A 43 1.75 15.88 6.65
CA TYR A 43 2.06 15.53 5.25
C TYR A 43 2.99 16.53 4.54
N SER A 44 3.64 17.43 5.28
CA SER A 44 4.60 18.40 4.72
C SER A 44 5.95 17.78 4.34
N SER A 45 6.35 16.70 5.03
CA SER A 45 7.62 16.01 4.82
C SER A 45 7.54 15.00 3.68
N ARG A 46 7.38 15.52 2.46
CA ARG A 46 7.26 14.73 1.23
C ARG A 46 8.48 13.85 0.99
N TYR A 47 8.23 12.62 0.59
CA TYR A 47 9.25 11.64 0.30
C TYR A 47 9.73 11.78 -1.15
N LYS A 48 10.96 12.27 -1.31
CA LYS A 48 11.62 12.48 -2.61
C LYS A 48 10.70 13.27 -3.56
N GLN A 49 10.40 12.73 -4.74
CA GLN A 49 9.55 13.36 -5.76
C GLN A 49 8.10 12.89 -5.69
N THR A 50 7.66 12.32 -4.55
CA THR A 50 6.28 11.88 -4.35
C THR A 50 5.54 12.85 -3.44
N ASP A 51 4.21 12.83 -3.51
CA ASP A 51 3.35 13.55 -2.56
C ASP A 51 3.01 12.73 -1.30
N MET A 52 3.69 11.60 -1.10
CA MET A 52 3.54 10.74 0.07
C MET A 52 4.59 11.07 1.14
N CYS A 53 4.30 10.69 2.37
CA CYS A 53 5.19 10.83 3.52
C CYS A 53 5.52 9.45 4.10
N LEU A 54 6.78 9.24 4.43
CA LEU A 54 7.25 7.97 4.99
C LEU A 54 6.51 7.65 6.29
N ASN A 55 6.13 6.38 6.48
CA ASN A 55 5.39 5.87 7.65
C ASN A 55 3.96 6.42 7.82
N SER A 56 3.45 7.18 6.85
CA SER A 56 2.05 7.62 6.84
C SER A 56 1.16 6.56 6.17
N GLN A 57 -0.12 6.56 6.59
CA GLN A 57 -1.12 5.63 6.06
C GLN A 57 -1.94 6.24 4.94
N TYR A 58 -2.21 5.45 3.90
CA TYR A 58 -2.98 5.84 2.73
C TYR A 58 -3.95 4.72 2.33
N SER A 59 -5.15 5.09 1.88
CA SER A 59 -6.04 4.12 1.24
C SER A 59 -5.59 3.83 -0.19
N TYR A 60 -6.10 2.76 -0.81
CA TYR A 60 -5.85 2.49 -2.24
C TYR A 60 -6.21 3.69 -3.13
N LYS A 61 -7.30 4.39 -2.81
CA LYS A 61 -7.74 5.57 -3.56
C LYS A 61 -6.70 6.69 -3.44
N ASP A 62 -6.23 6.97 -2.22
CA ASP A 62 -5.21 8.00 -2.00
C ASP A 62 -3.92 7.64 -2.73
N ILE A 63 -3.49 6.38 -2.66
CA ILE A 63 -2.26 5.91 -3.32
C ILE A 63 -2.36 6.06 -4.85
N CYS A 64 -3.49 5.69 -5.46
CA CYS A 64 -3.70 5.94 -6.89
C CYS A 64 -3.61 7.42 -7.22
N GLN A 65 -4.28 8.29 -6.45
CA GLN A 65 -4.26 9.74 -6.70
C GLN A 65 -2.85 10.33 -6.55
N LEU A 66 -2.14 9.98 -5.47
CA LEU A 66 -0.80 10.48 -5.17
C LEU A 66 0.28 9.94 -6.12
N LEU A 67 0.05 8.77 -6.73
CA LEU A 67 0.88 8.25 -7.80
C LEU A 67 0.45 8.71 -9.19
N ASN A 68 -0.57 9.57 -9.31
CA ASN A 68 -1.15 10.04 -10.58
C ASN A 68 -1.67 8.90 -11.48
N TYR A 69 -2.33 7.91 -10.89
CA TYR A 69 -2.99 6.82 -11.61
C TYR A 69 -4.44 7.21 -11.93
N ASP A 70 -4.98 6.65 -13.02
CA ASP A 70 -6.42 6.71 -13.26
C ASP A 70 -7.19 6.05 -12.09
N SER A 71 -8.15 6.80 -11.56
CA SER A 71 -9.07 6.41 -10.48
C SER A 71 -9.76 5.05 -10.68
N ASN A 72 -9.92 4.60 -11.93
CA ASN A 72 -10.51 3.31 -12.28
C ASN A 72 -9.64 2.09 -11.93
N LEU A 73 -8.38 2.28 -11.51
CA LEU A 73 -7.44 1.18 -11.27
C LEU A 73 -7.49 0.58 -9.85
N THR A 74 -8.24 1.18 -8.92
CA THR A 74 -8.29 0.77 -7.51
C THR A 74 -8.67 -0.70 -7.31
N SER A 75 -9.59 -1.25 -8.10
CA SER A 75 -10.04 -2.65 -8.01
C SER A 75 -9.05 -3.68 -8.58
N VAL A 76 -8.02 -3.24 -9.32
CA VAL A 76 -7.16 -4.13 -10.14
C VAL A 76 -5.70 -4.16 -9.67
N LEU A 77 -5.37 -3.49 -8.57
CA LEU A 77 -4.01 -3.49 -8.01
C LEU A 77 -3.66 -4.84 -7.36
N GLY A 78 -4.59 -5.42 -6.59
CA GLY A 78 -4.49 -6.74 -5.98
C GLY A 78 -3.38 -6.89 -4.92
N GLY A 79 -2.12 -6.82 -5.37
CA GLY A 79 -0.90 -6.90 -4.56
C GLY A 79 0.29 -6.19 -5.21
N TYR A 80 0.32 -6.05 -6.53
CA TYR A 80 1.27 -5.19 -7.25
C TYR A 80 0.81 -4.96 -8.68
N ARG A 81 1.24 -3.85 -9.27
CA ARG A 81 0.99 -3.53 -10.67
C ARG A 81 1.99 -2.49 -11.17
N TYR A 82 2.65 -2.78 -12.29
CA TYR A 82 3.44 -1.77 -12.99
C TYR A 82 2.52 -0.73 -13.65
N ASN A 83 2.83 0.55 -13.46
CA ASN A 83 2.21 1.66 -14.19
C ASN A 83 3.26 2.29 -15.11
N LYS A 84 3.00 2.24 -16.42
CA LYS A 84 3.92 2.73 -17.45
C LYS A 84 3.98 4.26 -17.52
N GLU A 85 2.88 4.96 -17.28
CA GLU A 85 2.79 6.42 -17.40
C GLU A 85 3.65 7.12 -16.36
N THR A 86 3.67 6.57 -15.16
CA THR A 86 4.41 7.11 -14.00
C THR A 86 5.72 6.36 -13.75
N ASN A 87 6.00 5.31 -14.51
CA ASN A 87 7.15 4.40 -14.35
C ASN A 87 7.31 3.87 -12.91
N THR A 88 6.19 3.48 -12.29
CA THR A 88 6.15 3.04 -10.89
C THR A 88 5.67 1.59 -10.77
N PHE A 89 6.14 0.91 -9.71
CA PHE A 89 5.78 -0.46 -9.36
C PHE A 89 5.44 -0.53 -7.86
N PRO A 90 4.22 -0.14 -7.46
CA PRO A 90 3.77 -0.31 -6.08
C PRO A 90 3.57 -1.78 -5.74
N ILE A 91 4.03 -2.18 -4.56
CA ILE A 91 3.83 -3.48 -3.93
C ILE A 91 2.99 -3.26 -2.67
N PHE A 92 1.87 -3.97 -2.55
CA PHE A 92 0.92 -3.93 -1.46
C PHE A 92 0.92 -5.27 -0.72
N VAL A 93 1.17 -5.21 0.58
CA VAL A 93 1.35 -6.40 1.43
C VAL A 93 0.36 -6.35 2.57
N ASN A 94 -0.40 -7.43 2.73
CA ASN A 94 -1.15 -7.71 3.96
C ASN A 94 -0.23 -8.54 4.86
N TYR A 95 0.41 -7.89 5.81
CA TYR A 95 1.38 -8.49 6.70
C TYR A 95 0.69 -9.32 7.77
N GLU A 96 0.98 -10.62 7.78
CA GLU A 96 0.49 -11.58 8.77
C GLU A 96 1.66 -12.24 9.49
N LYS A 97 1.72 -12.05 10.81
CA LYS A 97 2.60 -12.82 11.67
C LYS A 97 1.80 -13.95 12.31
N ASN A 98 1.72 -15.11 11.65
CA ASN A 98 1.07 -16.28 12.22
C ASN A 98 2.11 -17.34 12.67
N PRO A 99 2.34 -17.49 13.98
CA PRO A 99 3.24 -18.52 14.50
C PRO A 99 2.63 -19.94 14.52
N ASN A 100 1.30 -20.09 14.40
CA ASN A 100 0.56 -21.34 14.68
C ASN A 100 -0.03 -22.06 13.45
N LEU A 101 0.16 -21.55 12.24
CA LEU A 101 -0.28 -22.24 11.02
C LEU A 101 0.86 -23.06 10.41
N ASN A 102 0.75 -24.39 10.49
CA ASN A 102 1.43 -25.36 9.63
C ASN A 102 0.91 -25.32 8.17
N SER A 103 0.62 -24.13 7.63
CA SER A 103 0.30 -23.93 6.21
C SER A 103 1.42 -23.12 5.58
N THR A 104 2.36 -23.79 4.92
CA THR A 104 3.13 -23.22 3.79
C THR A 104 3.77 -21.83 3.99
N LYS A 105 4.22 -21.54 5.22
CA LYS A 105 5.25 -20.60 5.71
C LYS A 105 5.70 -19.46 4.77
N TYR A 106 5.21 -18.26 5.11
CA TYR A 106 5.73 -16.89 4.85
C TYR A 106 5.95 -16.50 3.38
N GLU A 107 4.96 -15.83 2.77
CA GLU A 107 5.09 -15.26 1.40
C GLU A 107 5.84 -13.91 1.42
N ASP A 108 5.56 -13.05 2.40
CA ASP A 108 6.16 -11.72 2.56
C ASP A 108 6.65 -11.51 4.00
N LYS A 109 7.90 -11.07 4.21
CA LYS A 109 8.46 -10.85 5.56
C LYS A 109 9.57 -9.81 5.63
N PHE A 110 9.66 -9.08 6.74
CA PHE A 110 10.85 -8.31 7.05
C PHE A 110 11.93 -9.25 7.64
N ILE A 111 13.07 -9.36 6.97
CA ILE A 111 14.25 -10.07 7.50
C ILE A 111 14.90 -9.24 8.61
N ASN A 112 14.90 -7.92 8.42
CA ASN A 112 15.24 -6.91 9.41
C ASN A 112 14.61 -5.58 8.96
N LYS A 113 14.89 -4.48 9.66
CA LYS A 113 14.34 -3.15 9.35
C LYS A 113 14.73 -2.59 7.98
N LYS A 114 15.69 -3.20 7.28
CA LYS A 114 16.21 -2.74 5.99
C LYS A 114 15.98 -3.74 4.85
N ILE A 115 15.74 -5.01 5.14
CA ILE A 115 15.60 -6.08 4.14
C ILE A 115 14.21 -6.68 4.23
N PHE A 116 13.51 -6.67 3.09
CA PHE A 116 12.18 -7.23 2.93
C PHE A 116 12.20 -8.37 1.90
N SER A 117 11.75 -9.55 2.30
CA SER A 117 11.54 -10.70 1.42
C SER A 117 10.13 -10.65 0.88
N TRP A 118 9.98 -10.82 -0.42
CA TRP A 118 8.72 -10.70 -1.12
C TRP A 118 8.55 -11.82 -2.13
N GLU A 119 7.33 -12.32 -2.26
CA GLU A 119 6.94 -13.26 -3.30
C GLU A 119 5.86 -12.71 -4.23
N SER A 120 5.96 -13.07 -5.50
CA SER A 120 4.96 -12.69 -6.51
C SER A 120 3.60 -13.33 -6.27
N LYS A 121 2.60 -12.93 -7.07
CA LYS A 121 1.33 -13.68 -7.15
C LYS A 121 1.61 -15.09 -7.66
N LYS A 122 0.69 -16.02 -7.37
CA LYS A 122 0.73 -17.41 -7.82
C LYS A 122 0.84 -17.55 -9.34
N ASP A 123 1.35 -18.70 -9.77
CA ASP A 123 1.53 -19.08 -11.17
C ASP A 123 2.39 -18.04 -11.92
N ARG A 124 3.53 -17.68 -11.32
CA ARG A 124 4.52 -16.76 -11.90
C ARG A 124 5.92 -17.34 -11.86
N THR A 125 6.71 -16.93 -12.84
CA THR A 125 8.11 -17.30 -13.01
C THR A 125 8.90 -16.06 -13.42
N ILE A 126 10.23 -16.14 -13.45
CA ILE A 126 11.08 -15.01 -13.86
C ILE A 126 10.85 -14.58 -15.32
N GLU A 127 10.23 -15.43 -16.13
CA GLU A 127 9.84 -15.15 -17.52
C GLU A 127 8.46 -14.45 -17.62
N SER A 128 7.75 -14.27 -16.50
CA SER A 128 6.43 -13.64 -16.50
C SER A 128 6.52 -12.17 -16.90
N LYS A 129 5.89 -11.80 -18.03
CA LYS A 129 5.96 -10.46 -18.62
C LYS A 129 5.59 -9.33 -17.66
N GLU A 130 4.62 -9.54 -16.79
CA GLU A 130 4.19 -8.54 -15.79
C GLU A 130 5.28 -8.20 -14.76
N LEU A 131 6.24 -9.09 -14.52
CA LEU A 131 7.37 -8.88 -13.61
C LEU A 131 8.57 -8.26 -14.32
N SER A 132 8.62 -8.27 -15.65
CA SER A 132 9.75 -7.72 -16.41
C SER A 132 10.14 -6.28 -16.01
N PRO A 133 9.19 -5.34 -15.76
CA PRO A 133 9.54 -4.01 -15.26
C PRO A 133 10.25 -4.03 -13.90
N LEU A 134 9.83 -4.94 -13.01
CA LEU A 134 10.44 -5.12 -11.69
C LEU A 134 11.83 -5.76 -11.79
N LEU A 135 11.97 -6.81 -12.58
CA LEU A 135 13.23 -7.55 -12.76
C LEU A 135 14.30 -6.69 -13.45
N ASN A 136 13.88 -5.77 -14.33
CA ASN A 136 14.75 -4.83 -15.02
C ASN A 136 14.73 -3.43 -14.41
N SER A 137 14.23 -3.28 -13.18
CA SER A 137 13.97 -1.99 -12.54
C SER A 137 15.20 -1.09 -12.46
N LYS A 138 16.38 -1.66 -12.17
CA LYS A 138 17.64 -0.90 -12.10
C LYS A 138 18.01 -0.27 -13.44
N THR A 139 17.87 -1.02 -14.54
CA THR A 139 18.21 -0.54 -15.89
C THR A 139 17.17 0.46 -16.40
N ASN A 140 15.89 0.21 -16.09
CA ASN A 140 14.76 1.02 -16.58
C ASN A 140 14.34 2.15 -15.61
N ASN A 141 15.11 2.35 -14.53
CA ASN A 141 14.84 3.32 -13.49
C ASN A 141 13.40 3.28 -12.95
N VAL A 142 12.86 2.08 -12.77
CA VAL A 142 11.48 1.88 -12.26
C VAL A 142 11.46 2.15 -10.75
N ALA A 143 10.56 3.03 -10.32
CA ALA A 143 10.39 3.32 -8.90
C ALA A 143 9.50 2.26 -8.23
N ILE A 144 10.08 1.43 -7.37
CA ILE A 144 9.36 0.39 -6.63
C ILE A 144 8.99 0.95 -5.25
N TYR A 145 7.70 0.94 -4.90
CA TYR A 145 7.21 1.48 -3.63
C TYR A 145 6.56 0.40 -2.79
N LEU A 146 6.83 0.40 -1.48
CA LEU A 146 6.27 -0.59 -0.55
C LEU A 146 5.14 0.00 0.28
N PHE A 147 4.00 -0.68 0.26
CA PHE A 147 2.81 -0.37 1.03
C PHE A 147 2.43 -1.59 1.88
N VAL A 148 2.43 -1.44 3.19
CA VAL A 148 2.17 -2.57 4.10
C VAL A 148 1.05 -2.24 5.05
N ARG A 149 0.14 -3.18 5.27
CA ARG A 149 -0.83 -3.13 6.35
C ARG A 149 -0.70 -4.37 7.20
N LYS A 150 -0.95 -4.28 8.50
CA LYS A 150 -1.14 -5.47 9.33
C LYS A 150 -2.50 -6.09 8.98
N ASN A 151 -2.58 -7.41 8.86
CA ASN A 151 -3.87 -8.06 8.64
C ASN A 151 -4.69 -8.06 9.93
N ASN A 152 -5.36 -6.94 10.20
CA ASN A 152 -6.37 -6.85 11.23
C ASN A 152 -7.74 -7.02 10.58
N ILE A 153 -8.71 -7.55 11.34
CA ILE A 153 -10.12 -7.56 10.92
C ILE A 153 -10.52 -6.10 10.70
N ASP A 154 -10.76 -5.73 9.45
CA ASP A 154 -11.27 -4.40 9.10
C ASP A 154 -12.60 -4.20 9.86
N ARG A 155 -12.61 -3.34 10.88
CA ARG A 155 -13.81 -3.08 11.69
C ARG A 155 -14.76 -2.19 10.88
N GLY A 156 -15.79 -2.79 10.29
CA GLY A 156 -16.86 -2.07 9.59
C GLY A 156 -16.53 -1.70 8.13
N ASN A 157 -17.13 -0.62 7.63
CA ASN A 157 -17.03 -0.16 6.23
C ASN A 157 -15.80 0.74 5.95
N GLU A 158 -14.78 0.72 6.80
CA GLU A 158 -13.61 1.57 6.62
C GLU A 158 -12.75 1.09 5.44
N ALA A 159 -12.26 2.05 4.64
CA ALA A 159 -11.36 1.73 3.54
C ALA A 159 -10.03 1.20 4.09
N LYS A 160 -9.54 0.11 3.49
CA LYS A 160 -8.23 -0.47 3.81
C LYS A 160 -7.12 0.58 3.65
N LYS A 161 -6.31 0.76 4.69
CA LYS A 161 -5.16 1.67 4.70
C LYS A 161 -3.84 0.91 4.82
N PHE A 162 -2.81 1.44 4.16
CA PHE A 162 -1.46 0.89 4.13
C PHE A 162 -0.45 1.94 4.55
N TYR A 163 0.53 1.56 5.36
CA TYR A 163 1.72 2.36 5.61
C TYR A 163 2.56 2.44 4.34
N PHE A 164 2.94 3.65 3.93
CA PHE A 164 3.97 3.85 2.92
C PHE A 164 5.35 3.73 3.56
N LEU A 165 6.11 2.71 3.18
CA LEU A 165 7.43 2.39 3.75
C LEU A 165 8.59 2.79 2.82
N GLY A 166 8.31 3.68 1.87
CA GLY A 166 9.32 4.26 1.00
C GLY A 166 9.62 3.43 -0.24
N GLN A 167 10.77 3.72 -0.84
CA GLN A 167 11.22 3.10 -2.08
C GLN A 167 12.07 1.86 -1.78
N LEU A 168 11.95 0.86 -2.65
CA LEU A 168 12.74 -0.36 -2.62
C LEU A 168 13.81 -0.37 -3.71
N GLY A 169 14.93 -1.02 -3.40
CA GLY A 169 15.91 -1.49 -4.37
C GLY A 169 16.05 -3.01 -4.33
N VAL A 170 16.37 -3.63 -5.45
CA VAL A 170 16.53 -5.08 -5.54
C VAL A 170 17.82 -5.51 -4.82
N ALA A 171 17.71 -6.40 -3.84
CA ALA A 171 18.82 -6.89 -3.02
C ALA A 171 19.31 -8.28 -3.44
N SER A 172 18.50 -9.08 -4.13
CA SER A 172 18.85 -10.43 -4.57
C SER A 172 18.54 -10.68 -6.03
N THR A 173 19.20 -11.69 -6.61
CA THR A 173 18.76 -12.25 -7.89
C THR A 173 17.39 -12.91 -7.71
N PRO A 174 16.38 -12.54 -8.50
CA PRO A 174 15.06 -13.16 -8.47
C PRO A 174 15.11 -14.65 -8.83
N LYS A 175 14.30 -15.48 -8.18
CA LYS A 175 14.28 -16.93 -8.41
C LYS A 175 12.86 -17.44 -8.55
N THR A 176 12.62 -18.32 -9.52
CA THR A 176 11.38 -19.09 -9.55
C THR A 176 11.45 -20.20 -8.53
N VAL A 177 10.49 -20.22 -7.60
CA VAL A 177 10.33 -21.24 -6.58
C VAL A 177 9.01 -21.98 -6.82
N THR A 178 9.02 -23.31 -6.67
CA THR A 178 7.83 -24.14 -6.84
C THR A 178 7.39 -24.65 -5.48
N LYS A 179 6.15 -24.34 -5.08
CA LYS A 179 5.54 -24.82 -3.85
C LYS A 179 4.48 -25.88 -4.15
N LEU A 180 4.42 -26.91 -3.31
CA LEU A 180 3.33 -27.90 -3.33
C LEU A 180 2.21 -27.39 -2.43
N ILE A 181 1.04 -27.13 -3.03
CA ILE A 181 -0.14 -26.67 -2.32
C ILE A 181 -1.21 -27.75 -2.41
N LYS A 182 -1.84 -28.06 -1.28
CA LYS A 182 -2.97 -28.98 -1.18
C LYS A 182 -4.27 -28.17 -1.27
N GLU A 183 -4.96 -28.28 -2.39
CA GLU A 183 -6.31 -27.71 -2.58
C GLU A 183 -7.26 -28.85 -2.93
N ASN A 184 -8.38 -28.97 -2.21
CA ASN A 184 -9.43 -29.97 -2.48
C ASN A 184 -8.91 -31.42 -2.61
N SER A 185 -8.00 -31.82 -1.70
CA SER A 185 -7.38 -33.15 -1.66
C SER A 185 -6.55 -33.52 -2.91
N LYS A 186 -6.19 -32.54 -3.75
CA LYS A 186 -5.23 -32.69 -4.84
C LYS A 186 -3.99 -31.84 -4.56
N GLU A 187 -2.82 -32.42 -4.81
CA GLU A 187 -1.56 -31.70 -4.74
C GLU A 187 -1.30 -30.98 -6.08
N ARG A 188 -1.12 -29.67 -6.02
CA ARG A 188 -0.75 -28.84 -7.17
C ARG A 188 0.61 -28.19 -6.92
N LYS A 189 1.48 -28.24 -7.93
CA LYS A 189 2.70 -27.43 -7.97
C LYS A 189 2.34 -26.03 -8.46
N ILE A 190 2.65 -25.01 -7.66
CA ILE A 190 2.42 -23.61 -7.99
C ILE A 190 3.77 -22.89 -7.96
N ASN A 191 4.03 -22.10 -9.00
CA ASN A 191 5.26 -21.32 -9.10
C ASN A 191 5.05 -19.89 -8.58
N TYR A 192 6.10 -19.38 -7.96
CA TYR A 192 6.23 -18.01 -7.46
C TYR A 192 7.60 -17.47 -7.87
N VAL A 193 7.74 -16.15 -7.91
CA VAL A 193 9.05 -15.48 -7.96
C VAL A 193 9.36 -14.94 -6.58
N ASP A 194 10.43 -15.46 -5.97
CA ASP A 194 10.98 -14.98 -4.71
C ASP A 194 12.10 -13.97 -5.00
N MET A 195 12.08 -12.86 -4.26
CA MET A 195 13.12 -11.86 -4.29
C MET A 195 13.18 -11.05 -3.00
N GLN A 196 14.38 -10.56 -2.70
CA GLN A 196 14.62 -9.67 -1.58
C GLN A 196 14.84 -8.25 -2.08
N PHE A 197 14.33 -7.31 -1.31
CA PHE A 197 14.52 -5.89 -1.47
C PHE A 197 15.27 -5.32 -0.29
N TYR A 198 16.07 -4.30 -0.54
CA TYR A 198 16.49 -3.38 0.51
C TYR A 198 15.59 -2.14 0.46
N LEU A 199 15.22 -1.63 1.63
CA LEU A 199 14.58 -0.33 1.75
C LEU A 199 15.67 0.75 1.68
N TYR A 200 15.44 1.80 0.90
CA TYR A 200 16.34 2.96 0.88
C TYR A 200 16.37 3.66 2.24
N ASP A 201 15.23 3.61 2.95
CA ASP A 201 15.02 4.20 4.27
C ASP A 201 14.66 3.06 5.23
N GLU A 202 15.48 2.88 6.27
CA GLU A 202 15.22 1.85 7.27
C GLU A 202 13.88 2.10 7.97
N LEU A 203 13.15 1.02 8.29
CA LEU A 203 11.91 1.14 9.05
C LEU A 203 12.13 1.85 10.39
N ARG A 204 11.21 2.75 10.69
CA ARG A 204 11.12 3.34 12.02
C ARG A 204 10.81 2.23 13.04
N GLN A 205 11.48 2.27 14.19
CA GLN A 205 11.46 1.18 15.15
C GLN A 205 10.04 0.83 15.61
N ASP A 206 9.23 1.83 15.93
CA ASP A 206 7.83 1.67 16.33
C ASP A 206 6.95 1.02 15.23
N ILE A 207 7.17 1.34 13.95
CA ILE A 207 6.47 0.71 12.83
C ILE A 207 6.89 -0.75 12.69
N TYR A 208 8.19 -1.01 12.80
CA TYR A 208 8.71 -2.38 12.76
C TYR A 208 8.12 -3.21 13.91
N ASP A 209 8.18 -2.70 15.14
CA ASP A 209 7.65 -3.36 16.33
C ASP A 209 6.13 -3.59 16.21
N TYR A 210 5.38 -2.62 15.70
CA TYR A 210 3.94 -2.75 15.46
C TYR A 210 3.60 -3.87 14.45
N LEU A 211 4.33 -3.91 13.32
CA LEU A 211 4.14 -4.93 12.28
C LEU A 211 4.56 -6.32 12.78
N GLU A 212 5.60 -6.37 13.60
CA GLU A 212 6.14 -7.60 14.20
C GLU A 212 5.44 -8.03 15.49
N ALA A 213 4.56 -7.23 16.08
CA ALA A 213 3.82 -7.62 17.28
C ALA A 213 2.83 -8.77 16.96
N ASN A 214 2.82 -9.83 17.76
CA ASN A 214 1.85 -10.91 17.63
C ASN A 214 0.46 -10.41 18.07
N LEU A 215 -0.59 -10.73 17.31
CA LEU A 215 -1.99 -10.35 17.63
C LEU A 215 -2.59 -11.13 18.82
N ALA A 216 -1.80 -11.94 19.54
CA ALA A 216 -2.27 -12.76 20.66
C ALA A 216 -2.17 -12.06 22.03
N GLU A 217 -1.79 -10.78 22.07
CA GLU A 217 -1.64 -10.00 23.31
C GLU A 217 -2.60 -8.79 23.35
N GLU A 218 -3.90 -9.03 23.15
CA GLU A 218 -5.01 -8.15 23.58
C GLU A 218 -6.12 -9.15 23.97
N ASP A 219 -6.53 -9.42 25.22
CA ASP A 219 -6.78 -8.58 26.41
C ASP A 219 -6.91 -9.49 27.68
N PRO A 220 -6.23 -9.24 28.82
CA PRO A 220 -6.41 -10.02 30.05
C PRO A 220 -7.69 -9.69 30.84
N ASN A 221 -8.47 -8.67 30.45
CA ASN A 221 -9.56 -8.12 31.26
C ASN A 221 -10.96 -8.19 30.60
N GLU A 222 -11.30 -9.28 29.93
CA GLU A 222 -12.69 -9.54 29.48
C GLU A 222 -13.36 -10.73 30.21
N ASN A 223 -12.89 -11.10 31.40
CA ASN A 223 -13.63 -11.97 32.30
C ASN A 223 -13.58 -11.43 33.74
N ASN A 224 -14.42 -10.43 34.03
CA ASN A 224 -14.98 -10.16 35.36
C ASN A 224 -16.28 -9.39 35.23
#